data_AF-A0A7C3QFY0-F1
#
_entry.id   AF-A0A7C3QFY0-F1
#
_cell.length_a   1.000
_cell.length_b   1.000
_cell.length_c   1.000
_cell.angle_alpha   90.00
_cell.angle_beta   90.00
_cell.angle_gamma   90.00
#
_symmetry.space_group_name_H-M   'P 1'
#
loop_
_entity.id
_entity.type
_entity.pdbx_description
1 polymer ?
#
loop_
_entity_poly.entity_id
_entity_poly.type
_entity_poly.pdbx_seq_one_letter_code
_entity_poly.pdbx_strand_id
1 'polypeptide(L)' 'MSPKTLTKSDLAQFTGTEYVYRHGLVRHIVYTDGARHVAEAGEAWWLLDHIACAQLEPRIAREPFQLWTLTV' A
#
# COMPACT_ATOMS: atom_id res chain seq x y z
N MET A 1 17.55 15.81 -3.19
CA MET A 1 16.65 15.32 -4.26
C MET A 1 15.34 16.07 -4.11
N SER A 2 14.79 16.64 -5.17
CA SER A 2 13.47 17.30 -5.10
C SER A 2 12.38 16.25 -4.87
N PRO A 3 11.37 16.51 -4.03
CA PRO A 3 10.29 15.56 -3.79
C PRO A 3 9.58 15.28 -5.11
N LYS A 4 9.53 14.00 -5.51
CA LYS A 4 8.86 13.59 -6.73
C LYS A 4 7.39 13.37 -6.42
N THR A 5 6.56 14.34 -6.77
CA THR A 5 5.10 14.20 -6.63
C THR A 5 4.61 13.16 -7.62
N LEU A 6 3.97 12.10 -7.12
CA LEU A 6 3.29 11.11 -7.95
C LEU A 6 2.17 11.76 -8.75
N THR A 7 2.16 11.55 -10.06
CA THR A 7 1.11 12.03 -10.95
C THR A 7 0.10 10.94 -11.24
N LYS A 8 -1.09 11.32 -11.71
CA LYS A 8 -2.11 10.34 -12.15
C LYS A 8 -1.59 9.46 -13.28
N SER A 9 -0.78 10.01 -14.18
CA SER A 9 -0.19 9.28 -15.29
C SER A 9 0.79 8.20 -14.82
N ASP A 10 1.54 8.46 -13.74
CA ASP A 10 2.44 7.46 -13.13
C ASP A 10 1.67 6.28 -12.52
N LEU A 11 0.38 6.46 -12.19
CA LEU A 11 -0.43 5.41 -11.56
C LEU A 11 -1.35 4.69 -12.55
N ALA A 12 -1.69 5.31 -13.68
CA ALA A 12 -2.68 4.79 -14.63
C ALA A 12 -2.29 3.45 -15.29
N GLN A 13 -1.00 3.14 -15.32
CA GLN A 13 -0.46 1.91 -15.91
C GLN A 13 -0.69 0.64 -15.07
N PHE A 14 -0.98 0.79 -13.77
CA PHE A 14 -1.19 -0.35 -12.87
C PHE A 14 -2.63 -0.86 -12.95
N THR A 15 -2.87 -1.79 -13.90
CA THR A 15 -4.18 -2.46 -14.09
C THR A 15 -4.17 -3.95 -13.70
N GLY A 16 -3.03 -4.43 -13.22
CA GLY A 16 -2.79 -5.79 -12.77
C GLY A 16 -1.49 -5.86 -11.99
N THR A 17 -1.06 -7.08 -11.67
CA THR A 17 0.21 -7.32 -10.98
C THR A 17 0.87 -8.55 -11.59
N GLU A 18 2.17 -8.48 -11.84
CA GLU A 18 2.97 -9.65 -12.23
C GLU A 18 3.56 -10.30 -10.98
N TYR A 19 3.90 -9.48 -9.98
CA TYR A 19 4.47 -9.93 -8.73
C TYR A 19 3.55 -9.62 -7.56
N VAL A 20 3.61 -10.50 -6.57
CA VAL A 20 2.93 -10.32 -5.29
C VAL A 20 3.99 -10.33 -4.20
N TYR A 21 4.08 -9.23 -3.47
CA TYR A 21 5.08 -9.03 -2.42
C TYR A 21 4.47 -9.34 -1.07
N ARG A 22 5.24 -9.98 -0.21
CA ARG A 22 4.83 -10.27 1.16
C ARG A 22 5.32 -9.15 2.07
N HIS A 23 4.43 -8.65 2.92
CA HIS A 23 4.81 -7.67 3.93
C HIS A 23 5.84 -8.25 4.90
N GLY A 24 6.87 -7.47 5.25
CA GLY A 24 8.00 -7.95 6.07
C GLY A 24 7.59 -8.36 7.48
N LEU A 25 6.79 -7.51 8.16
CA LEU A 25 6.30 -7.75 9.52
C LEU A 25 5.01 -8.60 9.54
N VAL A 26 3.96 -8.13 8.88
CA VAL A 26 2.65 -8.80 8.83
C VAL A 26 2.57 -9.79 7.66
N ARG A 27 3.29 -10.90 7.76
CA ARG A 27 3.55 -11.82 6.63
C ARG A 27 2.33 -12.46 5.95
N HIS A 28 1.14 -12.41 6.55
CA HIS A 28 -0.08 -12.91 5.91
C HIS A 28 -0.69 -11.89 4.95
N ILE A 29 -0.25 -10.64 5.01
CA ILE A 29 -0.62 -9.59 4.06
C ILE A 29 0.37 -9.59 2.90
N VAL A 30 -0.20 -9.47 1.71
CA VAL A 30 0.52 -9.33 0.46
C VAL A 30 0.02 -8.11 -0.31
N TYR A 31 0.85 -7.55 -1.17
CA TYR A 31 0.54 -6.35 -1.95
C TYR A 31 1.11 -6.44 -3.37
N THR A 32 0.58 -5.59 -4.25
CA THR A 32 0.82 -5.62 -5.70
C THR A 32 1.93 -4.66 -6.12
N ASP A 33 2.33 -4.75 -7.39
CA ASP A 33 3.31 -3.87 -8.04
C ASP A 33 2.93 -2.38 -7.93
N GLY A 34 1.64 -2.05 -8.12
CA GLY A 34 1.17 -0.66 -7.97
C GLY A 34 1.32 -0.13 -6.54
N ALA A 35 0.99 -0.94 -5.53
CA ALA A 35 1.16 -0.56 -4.13
C ALA A 35 2.66 -0.39 -3.77
N ARG A 36 3.51 -1.27 -4.29
CA ARG A 36 4.97 -1.16 -4.15
C ARG A 36 5.50 0.13 -4.79
N HIS A 37 5.05 0.45 -6.00
CA HIS A 37 5.47 1.66 -6.70
C HIS A 37 5.12 2.93 -5.91
N VAL A 38 3.91 3.01 -5.35
CA VAL A 38 3.51 4.14 -4.49
C VAL A 38 4.44 4.26 -3.28
N ALA A 39 4.79 3.15 -2.63
CA ALA A 39 5.70 3.15 -1.49
C ALA A 39 7.13 3.58 -1.86
N GLU A 40 7.67 3.09 -2.97
CA GLU A 40 9.03 3.41 -3.43
C GLU A 40 9.14 4.83 -3.97
N ALA A 41 8.27 5.22 -4.91
CA ALA A 41 8.34 6.51 -5.59
C ALA A 41 7.78 7.66 -4.75
N GLY A 42 6.84 7.38 -3.85
CA GLY A 42 6.27 8.35 -2.91
C GLY A 42 6.91 8.34 -1.53
N GLU A 43 7.97 7.54 -1.31
CA GLU A 43 8.61 7.35 0.01
C GLU A 43 7.60 6.98 1.12
N ALA A 44 6.54 6.26 0.74
CA ALA A 44 5.35 6.01 1.56
C ALA A 44 5.32 4.57 2.12
N TRP A 45 6.47 3.99 2.46
CA TRP A 45 6.53 2.65 3.09
C TRP A 45 5.72 2.58 4.39
N TRP A 46 5.71 3.68 5.15
CA TRP A 46 4.91 3.85 6.35
C TRP A 46 3.42 3.56 6.11
N LEU A 47 2.91 3.86 4.91
CA LEU A 47 1.50 3.64 4.58
C LEU A 47 1.17 2.14 4.50
N LEU A 48 2.06 1.36 3.87
CA LEU A 48 1.90 -0.09 3.81
C LEU A 48 1.98 -0.69 5.22
N ASP A 49 2.92 -0.23 6.04
CA ASP A 49 3.07 -0.68 7.43
C ASP A 49 1.80 -0.39 8.24
N HIS A 50 1.22 0.81 8.12
CA HIS A 50 0.01 1.19 8.83
C HIS A 50 -1.20 0.34 8.43
N ILE A 51 -1.44 0.16 7.13
CA ILE A 51 -2.56 -0.66 6.63
C ILE A 51 -2.38 -2.12 7.05
N ALA A 52 -1.16 -2.66 6.93
CA ALA A 52 -0.87 -4.04 7.28
C ALA A 52 -1.00 -4.30 8.78
N CYS A 53 -0.46 -3.42 9.62
CA CYS A 53 -0.59 -3.51 11.08
C CYS A 53 -2.06 -3.41 11.52
N ALA A 54 -2.88 -2.61 10.85
CA ALA A 54 -4.30 -2.53 11.17
C ALA A 54 -5.05 -3.85 10.94
N GLN A 55 -4.57 -4.73 10.05
CA GLN A 55 -5.16 -6.05 9.84
C GLN A 55 -4.89 -7.03 11.00
N LEU A 56 -4.07 -6.64 12.00
CA LEU A 56 -3.93 -7.40 13.24
C LEU A 56 -5.16 -7.26 14.15
N GLU A 57 -5.97 -6.22 13.96
CA GLU A 57 -7.25 -6.04 14.65
C GLU A 57 -8.35 -6.83 13.93
N PRO A 58 -8.92 -7.89 14.53
CA PRO A 58 -9.90 -8.75 13.85
C PRO A 58 -11.14 -8.00 13.38
N ARG A 59 -11.54 -6.93 14.06
CA ARG A 59 -12.68 -6.11 13.63
C ARG A 59 -12.44 -5.42 12.29
N ILE A 60 -11.22 -4.95 12.07
CA ILE A 60 -10.83 -4.30 10.81
C ILE A 60 -10.64 -5.37 9.73
N ALA A 61 -9.88 -6.42 10.02
CA ALA A 61 -9.54 -7.48 9.05
C ALA A 61 -10.76 -8.25 8.50
N ARG A 62 -11.89 -8.25 9.22
CA ARG A 62 -13.13 -8.89 8.78
C ARG A 62 -13.95 -8.04 7.81
N GLU A 63 -13.63 -6.76 7.67
CA GLU A 63 -14.29 -5.91 6.70
C GLU A 63 -13.91 -6.36 5.28
N PRO A 64 -14.89 -6.67 4.40
CA PRO A 64 -14.60 -7.17 3.06
C PRO A 64 -13.90 -6.12 2.18
N PHE A 65 -14.06 -4.85 2.52
CA PHE A 65 -13.43 -3.72 1.84
C PHE A 65 -13.25 -2.57 2.82
N GLN A 66 -12.10 -1.88 2.74
CA GLN A 66 -11.72 -0.82 3.66
C GLN A 66 -11.32 0.43 2.88
N LEU A 67 -11.89 1.59 3.24
CA LEU A 67 -11.39 2.89 2.81
C LEU A 67 -10.63 3.54 3.94
N TRP A 68 -9.45 4.06 3.62
CA TRP A 68 -8.57 4.71 4.56
C TRP A 68 -8.48 6.19 4.23
N THR A 69 -8.81 7.04 5.21
CA THR A 69 -8.49 8.47 5.16
C THR A 69 -7.39 8.72 6.18
N LEU A 70 -6.27 9.26 5.70
CA LEU A 70 -5.11 9.56 6.53
C LEU A 70 -5.07 11.06 6.73
N THR A 71 -5.11 11.47 7.99
CA THR A 71 -4.99 12.87 8.39
C THR A 71 -3.61 13.08 8.98
N VAL A 72 -2.96 14.17 8.57
CA VAL A 72 -1.66 14.62 9.07
C VAL A 72 -1.84 15.55 10.26
#